data_AF-A0A0F8DGY4-F1
#
_entry.id   AF-A0A0F8DGY4-F1
#
_cell.length_a   1.000
_cell.length_b   1.000
_cell.length_c   1.000
_cell.angle_alpha   90.00
_cell.angle_beta   90.00
_cell.angle_gamma   90.00
#
_symmetry.space_group_name_H-M   'P 1'
#
loop_
_entity.id
_entity.type
_entity.pdbx_description
1 polymer ?
#
loop_
_entity_poly.entity_id
_entity_poly.type
_entity_poly.pdbx_seq_one_letter_code
_entity_poly.pdbx_strand_id
1 'polypeptide(L)' 'MADKTDKVAENVPGPYYVDYECIACNLCVDTSPENFKMTDNDSNAYVYKQPDTDEEKEACKEALESCPVEAIGNDG' A
#
# COMPACT_ATOMS: atom_id res chain seq x y z
N MET A 1 9.94 -8.43 -1.40
CA MET A 1 9.57 -7.53 -2.50
C MET A 1 8.21 -7.93 -3.01
N ALA A 2 7.32 -6.95 -3.15
CA ALA A 2 5.92 -7.21 -3.48
C ALA A 2 5.70 -7.93 -4.82
N ASP A 3 4.69 -8.79 -4.88
CA ASP A 3 4.26 -9.53 -6.06
C ASP A 3 3.01 -8.89 -6.70
N LYS A 4 3.19 -8.24 -7.85
CA LYS A 4 2.09 -7.64 -8.63
C LYS A 4 1.07 -8.63 -9.19
N THR A 5 1.33 -9.94 -9.10
CA THR A 5 0.36 -10.98 -9.47
C THR A 5 -0.50 -11.42 -8.28
N ASP A 6 -0.15 -11.00 -7.06
CA ASP A 6 -0.84 -11.34 -5.81
C ASP A 6 -1.35 -10.10 -5.06
N LYS A 7 -1.79 -9.07 -5.81
CA LYS A 7 -2.31 -7.81 -5.26
C LYS A 7 -3.59 -8.06 -4.47
N VAL A 8 -3.72 -7.38 -3.32
CA VAL A 8 -4.99 -7.28 -2.58
C VAL A 8 -6.08 -6.75 -3.52
N ALA A 9 -7.24 -7.42 -3.57
CA ALA A 9 -8.27 -7.17 -4.58
C ALA A 9 -8.83 -5.72 -4.55
N GLU A 10 -8.79 -5.08 -3.39
CA GLU A 10 -9.29 -3.73 -3.13
C GLU A 10 -8.38 -2.62 -3.65
N ASN A 11 -7.14 -2.92 -4.07
CA ASN A 11 -6.25 -1.92 -4.64
C ASN A 11 -6.89 -1.25 -5.87
N VAL A 12 -6.86 0.09 -5.90
CA VAL A 12 -7.19 0.81 -7.14
C VAL A 12 -6.08 0.63 -8.18
N PRO A 13 -6.40 0.61 -9.49
CA PRO A 13 -5.39 0.48 -10.53
C PRO A 13 -4.33 1.58 -10.47
N GLY A 14 -3.05 1.22 -10.64
CA GLY A 14 -1.95 2.15 -10.69
C GLY A 14 -0.62 1.55 -10.21
N PRO A 15 0.43 2.39 -10.14
CA PRO A 15 1.77 1.95 -9.81
C PRO A 15 1.86 1.38 -8.39
N TYR A 16 1.26 2.04 -7.39
CA TYR A 16 1.30 1.57 -6.02
C TYR A 16 0.26 0.49 -5.77
N TYR A 17 0.66 -0.56 -5.06
CA TYR A 17 -0.24 -1.63 -4.62
C TYR A 17 0.29 -2.29 -3.35
N VAL A 18 -0.62 -2.93 -2.62
CA VAL A 18 -0.29 -3.87 -1.53
C VAL A 18 -0.62 -5.29 -1.99
N ASP A 19 0.27 -6.25 -1.74
CA ASP A 19 0.00 -7.67 -1.99
C ASP A 19 -0.46 -8.43 -0.73
N TYR A 20 -0.80 -9.70 -0.91
CA TYR A 20 -1.27 -10.55 0.20
C TYR A 20 -0.15 -10.99 1.18
N GLU A 21 1.13 -10.63 0.96
CA GLU A 21 2.17 -10.79 1.98
C GLU A 21 2.01 -9.79 3.14
N CYS A 22 1.13 -8.79 2.99
CA CYS A 22 0.82 -7.82 4.04
C CYS A 22 0.36 -8.49 5.35
N ILE A 23 0.99 -8.12 6.46
CA ILE A 23 0.74 -8.66 7.80
C ILE A 23 -0.15 -7.76 8.69
N ALA A 24 -0.91 -6.84 8.08
CA ALA A 24 -1.79 -5.90 8.78
C ALA A 24 -1.12 -5.09 9.93
N CYS A 25 0.14 -4.68 9.77
CA CYS A 25 0.85 -3.90 10.79
C CYS A 25 0.38 -2.43 10.91
N ASN A 26 -0.51 -1.98 10.02
CA ASN A 26 -1.08 -0.62 9.95
C ASN A 26 -0.11 0.54 9.64
N LEU A 27 1.19 0.31 9.57
CA LEU A 27 2.18 1.38 9.38
C LEU A 27 1.96 2.22 8.12
N CYS A 28 1.59 1.61 6.99
CA CYS A 28 1.31 2.35 5.75
C CYS A 28 0.09 3.26 5.86
N VAL A 29 -0.93 2.87 6.64
CA VAL A 29 -2.13 3.67 6.88
C VAL A 29 -1.79 4.86 7.79
N ASP A 30 -0.89 4.68 8.76
CA ASP A 30 -0.42 5.77 9.61
C ASP A 30 0.50 6.75 8.84
N THR A 31 1.38 6.23 7.98
CA THR A 31 2.34 7.02 7.21
C THR A 31 1.68 7.76 6.04
N SER A 32 0.75 7.11 5.33
CA SER A 32 0.11 7.65 4.12
C SER A 32 -1.41 7.38 4.14
N PRO A 33 -2.13 8.02 5.09
CA PRO A 33 -3.56 7.79 5.30
C PRO A 33 -4.42 8.23 4.12
N GLU A 34 -3.92 9.12 3.27
CA GLU A 34 -4.62 9.60 2.06
C GLU A 34 -4.57 8.59 0.89
N ASN A 35 -3.74 7.53 1.00
CA ASN A 35 -3.51 6.57 -0.08
C ASN A 35 -3.77 5.12 0.34
N PHE A 36 -3.55 4.76 1.62
CA PHE A 36 -3.71 3.40 2.13
C PHE A 36 -4.87 3.26 3.12
N LYS A 37 -5.57 2.13 3.06
CA LYS A 37 -6.61 1.72 4.02
C LYS A 37 -6.48 0.26 4.38
N MET A 38 -7.02 -0.11 5.53
CA MET A 38 -7.24 -1.51 5.89
C MET A 38 -8.49 -2.06 5.21
N THR A 39 -8.46 -3.33 4.79
CA THR A 39 -9.65 -4.07 4.34
C THR A 39 -10.70 -4.12 5.43
N ASP A 40 -11.98 -4.36 5.08
CA ASP A 40 -13.10 -4.34 6.05
C ASP A 40 -12.95 -5.36 7.20
N ASN A 41 -12.14 -6.40 7.00
CA ASN A 41 -11.82 -7.43 7.99
C ASN A 41 -10.46 -7.23 8.68
N ASP A 42 -9.79 -6.09 8.44
CA ASP A 42 -8.45 -5.75 8.92
C ASP A 42 -7.35 -6.80 8.61
N SER A 43 -7.54 -7.64 7.57
CA SER A 43 -6.57 -8.69 7.23
C SER A 43 -5.37 -8.18 6.43
N ASN A 44 -5.56 -7.15 5.60
CA ASN A 44 -4.51 -6.57 4.77
C ASN A 44 -4.75 -5.06 4.63
N ALA A 45 -3.70 -4.33 4.27
CA ALA A 45 -3.83 -2.98 3.74
C ALA A 45 -4.03 -3.04 2.22
N TYR A 46 -4.54 -1.96 1.64
CA TYR A 46 -4.64 -1.76 0.19
C TYR A 46 -4.51 -0.28 -0.17
N VAL A 47 -4.10 0.00 -1.40
CA VAL A 47 -4.09 1.36 -1.96
C VAL A 47 -5.50 1.71 -2.41
N TYR A 48 -6.17 2.61 -1.70
CA TYR A 48 -7.51 3.08 -2.07
C TYR A 48 -7.49 4.31 -2.97
N LYS A 49 -6.35 5.02 -3.03
CA LYS A 49 -6.11 6.18 -3.89
C LYS A 49 -4.64 6.23 -4.30
N GLN A 50 -4.37 6.30 -5.60
CA GLN A 50 -3.00 6.52 -6.10
C GLN A 50 -2.54 7.95 -5.76
N PRO A 51 -1.25 8.18 -5.48
CA PRO A 51 -0.75 9.50 -5.14
C PRO A 51 -0.90 10.48 -6.31
N ASP A 52 -1.54 11.62 -6.06
CA ASP A 52 -1.77 12.67 -7.08
C ASP A 52 -0.96 13.95 -6.85
N THR A 53 -0.46 14.19 -5.63
CA THR A 53 0.48 15.29 -5.31
C THR A 53 1.88 14.79 -5.01
N ASP A 54 2.86 15.71 -4.96
CA ASP A 54 4.24 15.35 -4.61
C ASP A 54 4.36 14.97 -3.13
N GLU A 55 3.54 15.56 -2.25
CA GLU A 55 3.44 15.15 -0.85
C GLU A 55 2.92 13.71 -0.70
N GLU A 56 1.88 13.34 -1.45
CA GLU A 56 1.34 11.97 -1.42
C GLU A 56 2.35 10.96 -1.97
N LYS A 57 3.11 11.32 -3.02
CA LYS A 57 4.16 10.45 -3.57
C LYS A 57 5.26 10.19 -2.55
N GLU A 58 5.70 11.21 -1.82
CA GLU A 58 6.72 11.04 -0.79
C GLU A 58 6.20 10.20 0.37
N ALA A 59 4.95 10.42 0.82
CA ALA A 59 4.32 9.60 1.85
C ALA A 59 4.15 8.13 1.40
N CYS A 60 3.73 7.87 0.16
CA CYS A 60 3.63 6.52 -0.39
C CYS A 60 5.00 5.84 -0.49
N LYS A 61 6.04 6.60 -0.83
CA LYS A 61 7.41 6.10 -0.87
C LYS A 61 7.94 5.76 0.53
N GLU A 62 7.68 6.62 1.52
CA GLU A 62 8.02 6.35 2.92
C GLU A 62 7.30 5.09 3.43
N ALA A 63 6.00 4.93 3.11
CA ALA A 63 5.23 3.74 3.46
C ALA A 63 5.83 2.47 2.82
N LEU A 64 6.22 2.55 1.54
CA LEU A 64 6.88 1.47 0.81
C LEU A 64 8.20 1.07 1.48
N GLU A 65 9.07 2.05 1.78
CA GLU A 65 10.38 1.82 2.42
C GLU A 65 10.26 1.31 3.86
N SER A 66 9.17 1.67 4.56
CA SER A 66 8.93 1.29 5.95
C SER A 66 8.21 -0.04 6.11
N CYS A 67 7.70 -0.64 5.03
CA CYS A 67 6.95 -1.89 5.10
C CYS A 67 7.85 -3.04 5.61
N PRO A 68 7.57 -3.62 6.79
CA PRO A 68 8.48 -4.59 7.43
C PRO A 68 8.58 -5.92 6.68
N VAL A 69 7.65 -6.18 5.76
CA VAL A 69 7.57 -7.39 4.95
C VAL A 69 7.66 -7.08 3.45
N GLU A 70 7.97 -5.83 3.08
CA GLU A 70 8.08 -5.39 1.68
C GLU A 70 6.86 -5.69 0.80
N ALA A 71 5.66 -5.74 1.39
CA ALA A 71 4.38 -6.04 0.74
C ALA A 71 3.81 -4.89 -0.12
N ILE A 72 4.52 -3.76 -0.20
CA ILE A 72 4.11 -2.59 -0.98
C ILE A 72 5.00 -2.49 -2.22
N GLY A 73 4.39 -2.53 -3.40
CA GLY A 73 5.07 -2.34 -4.68
C GLY A 73 4.71 -0.99 -5.31
N ASN A 74 5.55 -0.52 -6.24
CA ASN A 74 5.31 0.69 -7.04
C ASN A 74 5.50 0.47 -8.57
N ASP A 75 5.59 -0.79 -9.01
CA ASP A 75 5.79 -1.21 -10.41
C ASP A 75 4.49 -1.72 -11.08
N GLY A 76 3.35 -1.32 -10.52
CA GLY A 76 2.02 -1.89 -10.74
C GLY A 76 1.30 -1.53 -12.02
#